data_AF-A0A969M3S7-F1
#
_entry.id   AF-A0A969M3S7-F1
#
_cell.length_a   1.000
_cell.length_b   1.000
_cell.length_c   1.000
_cell.angle_alpha   90.00
_cell.angle_beta   90.00
_cell.angle_gamma   90.00
#
_symmetry.space_group_name_H-M   'P 1'
#
loop_
_entity.id
_entity.type
_entity.pdbx_description
1 polymer ?
#
loop_
_entity_poly.entity_id
_entity_poly.type
_entity_poly.pdbx_seq_one_letter_code
_entity_poly.pdbx_strand_id
1 'polypeptide(L)'
;MNSRLTEPRLAKTRLANSFLAAQSGNLHAFSVSGRDYLVNATTGQTFALDTDTGPNRICVDDLHAFGHLDAIEVTEDGTPDETLPPTGIGSVLLNVTHHCNLACAYCVMAMPELQRAYRDEKQSLREDTGRACIDFLAGAGYRDGVSITFFGGEPLLKFDLIERLVGYAEATYPDRFRYQLITNGCLMRPPMYDFFRRHRFSFLWSLDGEPDVHDRLRRFKKDDGSVFAESFAALQAFRTACPECPVGVNITYFRQTLALPAAVRFFRRHGINAIRMDRGLVPRDSLHAVGLDETAQVKAQLTEVAGDYLAALLRGEVFSLNPFVNYMRVISKRLPRTRSCNAGLDYVTIAATGEVYSCYKLLGLEDCRLGDVERGFSREASLQLWERLNVSRRPGCSGCWARFICAGGCAADNRHLNGCYTEPTRENCAIALHAIELAVHLYFALLDAAPETLKALLGAEHLAAEDRPVRCADEVRTSTDGLVENVETGASYRLNAPAALILSLCDGAHAIDDIAAHLADRYGVPKTLAAMDCREQIFRMAKAGLVAVPAGDGSSHRLV
;
A
#
# COMPACT_ATOMS: atom_id res chain seq x y z
N MET A 1 23.12 51.24 10.95
CA MET A 1 22.19 50.60 10.00
C MET A 1 22.58 49.14 9.86
N ASN A 2 22.04 48.31 10.75
CA ASN A 2 22.23 46.87 10.81
C ASN A 2 20.83 46.29 11.03
N SER A 3 20.25 45.63 10.04
CA SER A 3 19.04 44.82 10.22
C SER A 3 19.31 43.44 9.63
N ARG A 4 19.87 42.57 10.49
CA ARG A 4 19.86 41.13 10.27
C ARG A 4 18.41 40.67 10.40
N LEU A 5 17.87 40.14 9.30
CA LEU A 5 16.66 39.33 9.30
C LEU A 5 16.97 38.07 10.13
N THR A 6 16.36 37.97 11.29
CA THR A 6 16.42 36.80 12.17
C THR A 6 15.53 35.70 11.60
N GLU A 7 16.12 34.54 11.31
CA GLU A 7 15.41 33.28 11.07
C GLU A 7 14.41 32.99 12.19
N PRO A 8 13.22 32.45 11.90
CA PRO A 8 12.36 31.90 12.95
C PRO A 8 13.06 30.65 13.50
N ARG A 9 13.55 30.75 14.73
CA ARG A 9 13.98 29.59 15.52
C ARG A 9 12.79 28.63 15.63
N LEU A 10 12.85 27.53 14.89
CA LEU A 10 12.11 26.29 15.16
C LEU A 10 12.46 25.84 16.59
N ALA A 11 11.70 26.33 17.57
CA ALA A 11 11.73 25.80 18.91
C ALA A 11 11.23 24.36 18.84
N LYS A 12 12.18 23.42 18.89
CA LYS A 12 11.92 22.00 19.14
C LYS A 12 11.36 21.85 20.55
N THR A 13 10.10 22.21 20.75
CA THR A 13 9.32 21.56 21.80
C THR A 13 8.89 20.22 21.22
N ARG A 14 9.83 19.26 21.16
CA ARG A 14 9.39 17.86 21.20
C ARG A 14 8.53 17.81 22.44
N LEU A 15 7.26 17.41 22.34
CA LEU A 15 6.63 16.73 23.45
C LEU A 15 7.66 15.66 23.84
N ALA A 16 8.38 15.91 24.93
CA ALA A 16 9.00 14.82 25.64
C ALA A 16 7.88 13.82 25.91
N ASN A 17 8.23 12.60 26.29
CA ASN A 17 7.28 11.67 26.92
C ASN A 17 6.74 12.23 28.26
N SER A 18 6.47 13.53 28.37
CA SER A 18 6.04 14.28 29.53
C SER A 18 4.53 14.14 29.65
N PHE A 19 4.15 13.42 30.69
CA PHE A 19 2.80 13.12 31.18
C PHE A 19 1.95 12.13 30.37
N LEU A 20 1.64 12.39 29.09
CA LEU A 20 0.69 11.54 28.32
C LEU A 20 1.23 10.14 27.96
N ALA A 21 2.51 10.05 27.57
CA ALA A 21 3.17 8.78 27.27
C ALA A 21 3.47 7.95 28.54
N ALA A 22 3.58 8.60 29.70
CA ALA A 22 3.88 7.95 30.98
C ALA A 22 2.65 7.29 31.63
N GLN A 23 1.42 7.69 31.26
CA GLN A 23 0.18 7.15 31.82
C GLN A 23 -0.50 6.06 30.98
N SER A 24 -0.21 5.95 29.67
CA SER A 24 -0.99 5.12 28.72
C SER A 24 -0.24 3.96 28.06
N GLY A 25 1.07 3.82 28.29
CA GLY A 25 1.91 2.68 27.88
C GLY A 25 2.11 2.43 26.37
N ASN A 26 1.16 2.82 25.51
CA ASN A 26 1.11 2.44 24.08
C ASN A 26 0.79 3.60 23.12
N LEU A 27 0.85 4.85 23.56
CA LEU A 27 0.62 6.02 22.71
C LEU A 27 1.94 6.61 22.19
N HIS A 28 1.99 6.96 20.90
CA HIS A 28 3.09 7.69 20.29
C HIS A 28 2.63 9.08 19.85
N ALA A 29 3.28 10.11 20.38
CA ALA A 29 3.00 11.50 20.03
C ALA A 29 4.13 12.08 19.17
N PHE A 30 3.76 12.86 18.16
CA PHE A 30 4.71 13.59 17.31
C PHE A 30 4.07 14.84 16.74
N SER A 31 4.88 15.74 16.18
CA SER A 31 4.43 17.00 15.60
C SER A 31 4.94 17.17 14.18
N VAL A 32 4.08 17.62 13.28
CA VAL A 32 4.45 17.99 11.90
C VAL A 32 3.84 19.36 11.60
N SER A 33 4.67 20.28 11.12
CA SER A 33 4.24 21.66 10.77
C SER A 33 3.51 22.40 11.90
N GLY A 34 3.87 22.15 13.16
CA GLY A 34 3.27 22.79 14.33
C GLY A 34 1.93 22.20 14.79
N ARG A 35 1.46 21.13 14.15
CA ARG A 35 0.28 20.36 14.58
C ARG A 35 0.72 19.07 15.25
N ASP A 36 0.04 18.72 16.34
CA ASP A 36 0.35 17.54 17.14
C ASP A 36 -0.56 16.37 16.77
N TYR A 37 0.03 15.17 16.82
CA TYR A 37 -0.61 13.93 16.45
C TYR A 37 -0.36 12.86 17.51
N LEU A 38 -1.29 11.91 17.56
CA LEU A 38 -1.23 10.77 18.44
C LEU A 38 -1.50 9.49 17.65
N VAL A 39 -0.76 8.42 17.94
CA VAL A 39 -1.00 7.09 17.38
C VAL A 39 -1.10 6.08 18.51
N ASN A 40 -2.17 5.32 18.53
CA ASN A 40 -2.32 4.17 19.42
C ASN A 40 -1.59 2.97 18.81
N ALA A 41 -0.46 2.58 19.40
CA ALA A 41 0.37 1.49 18.91
C ALA A 41 -0.38 0.14 18.92
N THR A 42 -1.39 -0.02 19.77
CA THR A 42 -2.18 -1.25 19.94
C THR A 42 -3.25 -1.42 18.87
N THR A 43 -3.81 -0.32 18.37
CA THR A 43 -4.89 -0.37 17.36
C THR A 43 -4.45 0.11 15.98
N GLY A 44 -3.37 0.89 15.91
CA GLY A 44 -2.96 1.60 14.69
C GLY A 44 -3.78 2.87 14.41
N GLN A 45 -4.75 3.20 15.28
CA GLN A 45 -5.56 4.41 15.12
C GLN A 45 -4.72 5.67 15.34
N THR A 46 -4.99 6.67 14.51
CA THR A 46 -4.28 7.95 14.51
C THR A 46 -5.24 9.08 14.80
N PHE A 47 -4.78 10.11 15.50
CA PHE A 47 -5.57 11.26 15.91
C PHE A 47 -4.77 12.56 15.67
N ALA A 48 -5.47 13.62 15.27
CA ALA A 48 -4.95 14.98 15.34
C ALA A 48 -5.40 15.63 16.64
N LEU A 49 -4.49 16.36 17.30
CA LEU A 49 -4.82 17.16 18.47
C LEU A 49 -5.08 18.59 17.99
N ASP A 50 -6.29 19.10 18.21
CA ASP A 50 -6.63 20.48 17.87
C ASP A 50 -6.07 21.45 18.92
N THR A 51 -5.50 22.55 18.43
CA THR A 51 -4.96 23.62 19.28
C THR A 51 -6.03 24.59 19.81
N ASP A 52 -7.27 24.51 19.28
CA ASP A 52 -8.30 25.56 19.45
C ASP A 52 -9.54 25.16 20.26
N THR A 53 -9.57 23.95 20.83
CA THR A 53 -10.54 23.64 21.88
C THR A 53 -9.86 23.83 23.22
N GLY A 54 -10.48 24.61 24.11
CA GLY A 54 -10.03 24.90 25.48
C GLY A 54 -9.84 23.65 26.36
N PRO A 55 -10.23 23.62 27.64
CA PRO A 55 -9.78 22.61 28.61
C PRO A 55 -10.16 21.13 28.32
N ASN A 56 -10.74 20.80 27.17
CA ASN A 56 -10.92 19.44 26.65
C ASN A 56 -9.61 18.89 26.10
N ARG A 57 -8.69 18.54 27.02
CA ARG A 57 -7.68 17.52 26.74
C ARG A 57 -8.41 16.24 26.33
N ILE A 58 -8.10 15.65 25.17
CA ILE A 58 -8.31 14.21 24.98
C ILE A 58 -7.46 13.55 26.08
N CYS A 59 -8.13 13.10 27.14
CA CYS A 59 -7.50 12.39 28.24
C CYS A 59 -7.16 10.98 27.76
N VAL A 60 -6.13 10.37 28.35
CA VAL A 60 -5.83 8.94 28.17
C VAL A 60 -7.07 8.09 28.45
N ASP A 61 -7.89 8.49 29.42
CA ASP A 61 -9.15 7.83 29.77
C ASP A 61 -10.19 7.89 28.63
N ASP A 62 -10.23 8.98 27.84
CA ASP A 62 -11.12 9.11 26.68
C ASP A 62 -10.71 8.16 25.55
N LEU A 63 -9.39 7.93 25.39
CA LEU A 63 -8.85 6.96 24.42
C LEU A 63 -9.03 5.51 24.89
N HIS A 64 -9.03 5.26 26.20
CA HIS A 64 -9.42 3.97 26.76
C HIS A 64 -10.92 3.70 26.60
N ALA A 65 -11.77 4.73 26.68
CA ALA A 65 -13.20 4.60 26.43
C ALA A 65 -13.54 4.34 24.95
N PHE A 66 -12.79 4.93 24.02
CA PHE A 66 -13.04 4.89 22.55
C PHE A 66 -12.02 4.11 21.72
N GLY A 67 -11.35 3.14 22.34
CA GLY A 67 -10.20 2.48 21.74
C GLY A 67 -10.08 0.99 22.06
N HIS A 68 -11.19 0.29 22.26
CA HIS A 68 -11.17 -1.15 22.49
C HIS A 68 -12.40 -1.82 21.91
N LEU A 69 -12.40 -2.30 20.66
CA LEU A 69 -13.04 -3.62 20.50
C LEU A 69 -12.17 -4.57 21.33
N ASP A 70 -12.55 -4.80 22.59
CA ASP A 70 -12.14 -6.02 23.28
C ASP A 70 -12.92 -7.16 22.64
N ALA A 71 -12.45 -7.57 21.46
CA ALA A 71 -12.64 -8.87 20.86
C ALA A 71 -11.81 -8.94 19.58
N ILE A 72 -10.54 -9.34 19.70
CA ILE A 72 -10.30 -10.64 19.09
C ILE A 72 -10.48 -11.57 20.28
N GLU A 73 -11.61 -12.28 20.33
CA GLU A 73 -11.64 -13.44 21.20
C GLU A 73 -10.53 -14.35 20.70
N VAL A 74 -9.54 -14.44 21.57
CA VAL A 74 -8.47 -15.39 21.55
C VAL A 74 -9.12 -16.77 21.40
N THR A 75 -8.81 -17.49 20.32
CA THR A 75 -9.05 -18.94 20.27
C THR A 75 -8.41 -19.58 21.51
N GLU A 76 -8.86 -20.77 21.94
CA GLU A 76 -8.44 -21.44 23.19
C GLU A 76 -6.90 -21.52 23.45
N ASP A 77 -6.06 -21.17 22.46
CA ASP A 77 -4.59 -21.16 22.46
C ASP A 77 -3.88 -19.79 22.50
N GLY A 78 -4.57 -18.64 22.56
CA GLY A 78 -3.88 -17.35 22.73
C GLY A 78 -3.69 -16.48 21.48
N THR A 79 -4.22 -16.83 20.30
CA THR A 79 -3.84 -16.15 19.06
C THR A 79 -4.89 -15.17 18.49
N PRO A 80 -4.47 -14.00 17.95
CA PRO A 80 -5.36 -13.12 17.20
C PRO A 80 -5.20 -13.26 15.68
N ASP A 81 -6.24 -13.69 14.93
CA ASP A 81 -6.29 -13.55 13.47
C ASP A 81 -7.69 -13.74 12.86
N GLU A 82 -8.28 -12.71 12.24
CA GLU A 82 -9.45 -12.86 11.36
C GLU A 82 -9.32 -12.06 10.04
N THR A 83 -8.10 -11.90 9.54
CA THR A 83 -7.98 -11.80 8.08
C THR A 83 -7.98 -13.21 7.53
N LEU A 84 -9.18 -13.76 7.23
CA LEU A 84 -9.25 -15.00 6.44
C LEU A 84 -8.31 -14.82 5.24
N PRO A 85 -7.30 -15.69 5.09
CA PRO A 85 -6.31 -15.50 4.06
C PRO A 85 -7.03 -15.53 2.70
N PRO A 86 -6.75 -14.57 1.79
CA PRO A 86 -7.24 -14.54 0.43
C PRO A 86 -7.43 -15.93 -0.17
N THR A 87 -8.66 -16.35 -0.47
CA THR A 87 -8.88 -17.73 -0.92
C THR A 87 -8.31 -18.04 -2.30
N GLY A 88 -7.97 -17.03 -3.11
CA GLY A 88 -7.33 -17.19 -4.41
C GLY A 88 -6.34 -16.08 -4.75
N ILE A 89 -5.67 -16.24 -5.90
CA ILE A 89 -4.72 -15.26 -6.45
C ILE A 89 -5.51 -14.11 -7.09
N GLY A 90 -5.29 -12.87 -6.66
CA GLY A 90 -5.89 -11.66 -7.24
C GLY A 90 -4.98 -10.93 -8.22
N SER A 91 -3.67 -11.07 -8.06
CA SER A 91 -2.70 -10.45 -8.93
C SER A 91 -1.45 -11.30 -9.10
N VAL A 92 -0.86 -11.22 -10.28
CA VAL A 92 0.37 -11.93 -10.61
C VAL A 92 1.30 -11.02 -11.36
N LEU A 93 2.58 -11.15 -11.04
CA LEU A 93 3.65 -10.65 -11.89
C LEU A 93 4.21 -11.82 -12.69
N LEU A 94 3.99 -11.81 -14.00
CA LEU A 94 4.46 -12.84 -14.91
C LEU A 94 5.77 -12.39 -15.55
N ASN A 95 6.86 -13.06 -15.20
CA ASN A 95 8.17 -12.77 -15.75
C ASN A 95 8.31 -13.38 -17.16
N VAL A 96 8.23 -12.53 -18.18
CA VAL A 96 8.27 -12.96 -19.59
C VAL A 96 9.70 -13.22 -20.05
N THR A 97 10.69 -12.49 -19.50
CA THR A 97 12.09 -12.69 -19.84
C THR A 97 13.02 -12.05 -18.81
N HIS A 98 14.16 -12.68 -18.52
CA HIS A 98 15.27 -12.11 -17.78
C HIS A 98 16.19 -11.25 -18.66
N HIS A 99 16.02 -11.24 -19.99
CA HIS A 99 16.76 -10.36 -20.88
C HIS A 99 16.25 -8.93 -20.81
N CYS A 100 17.16 -7.98 -21.03
CA CYS A 100 16.87 -6.55 -21.10
C CYS A 100 17.79 -5.90 -22.13
N ASN A 101 17.36 -4.83 -22.78
CA ASN A 101 18.18 -3.94 -23.61
C ASN A 101 19.07 -2.98 -22.78
N LEU A 102 18.76 -2.83 -21.48
CA LEU A 102 19.51 -1.99 -20.53
C LEU A 102 20.41 -2.82 -19.60
N ALA A 103 21.41 -2.16 -19.02
CA ALA A 103 22.32 -2.66 -18.00
C ALA A 103 22.28 -1.76 -16.76
N CYS A 104 21.09 -1.57 -16.16
CA CYS A 104 20.95 -0.69 -15.01
C CYS A 104 21.81 -1.18 -13.83
N ALA A 105 22.54 -0.26 -13.20
CA ALA A 105 23.54 -0.57 -12.17
C ALA A 105 22.95 -1.28 -10.92
N TYR A 106 21.64 -1.15 -10.73
CA TYR A 106 20.90 -1.65 -9.57
C TYR A 106 19.86 -2.72 -9.92
N CYS A 107 19.90 -3.26 -11.14
CA CYS A 107 18.83 -4.12 -11.64
C CYS A 107 18.64 -5.37 -10.77
N VAL A 108 17.44 -5.57 -10.22
CA VAL A 108 17.08 -6.77 -9.44
C VAL A 108 17.28 -8.04 -10.28
N MET A 109 16.99 -7.99 -11.58
CA MET A 109 17.20 -9.12 -12.50
C MET A 109 18.68 -9.48 -12.74
N ALA A 110 19.61 -8.65 -12.29
CA ALA A 110 21.06 -8.88 -12.36
C ALA A 110 21.63 -9.44 -11.04
N MET A 111 20.81 -9.73 -10.03
CA MET A 111 21.27 -10.31 -8.78
C MET A 111 21.93 -11.69 -8.99
N PRO A 112 23.01 -12.02 -8.27
CA PRO A 112 23.77 -13.26 -8.48
C PRO A 112 22.95 -14.55 -8.38
N GLU A 113 21.94 -14.57 -7.52
CA GLU A 113 21.02 -15.70 -7.30
C GLU A 113 20.15 -15.93 -8.54
N LEU A 114 19.53 -14.86 -9.05
CA LEU A 114 18.73 -14.85 -10.27
C LEU A 114 19.57 -15.26 -11.50
N GLN A 115 20.77 -14.71 -11.64
CA GLN A 115 21.69 -15.05 -12.73
C GLN A 115 22.18 -16.50 -12.67
N ARG A 116 22.24 -17.09 -11.46
CA ARG A 116 22.54 -18.52 -11.29
C ARG A 116 21.34 -19.40 -11.63
N ALA A 117 20.14 -19.02 -11.20
CA ALA A 117 18.93 -19.80 -11.40
C ALA A 117 18.46 -19.85 -12.86
N TYR A 118 18.59 -18.73 -13.60
CA TYR A 118 18.06 -18.59 -14.95
C TYR A 118 19.18 -18.28 -15.96
N ARG A 119 19.90 -19.32 -16.39
CA ARG A 119 20.93 -19.25 -17.45
C ARG A 119 20.36 -19.69 -18.81
N ASP A 120 20.89 -19.08 -19.87
CA ASP A 120 20.65 -19.45 -21.28
C ASP A 120 19.16 -19.54 -21.66
N GLU A 121 18.66 -20.73 -22.01
CA GLU A 121 17.30 -20.95 -22.52
C GLU A 121 16.19 -20.70 -21.47
N LYS A 122 16.54 -20.76 -20.18
CA LYS A 122 15.60 -20.49 -19.08
C LYS A 122 15.38 -18.99 -18.83
N GLN A 123 16.02 -18.13 -19.62
CA GLN A 123 15.88 -16.68 -19.49
C GLN A 123 14.61 -16.14 -20.13
N SER A 124 13.82 -16.91 -20.87
CA SER A 124 12.59 -16.42 -21.48
C SER A 124 11.45 -17.42 -21.35
N LEU A 125 10.25 -16.88 -21.14
CA LEU A 125 9.02 -17.65 -21.11
C LEU A 125 8.78 -18.26 -22.50
N ARG A 126 8.47 -19.55 -22.53
CA ARG A 126 7.99 -20.23 -23.74
C ARG A 126 6.47 -20.14 -23.80
N GLU A 127 5.91 -20.26 -25.00
CA GLU A 127 4.46 -20.10 -25.20
C GLU A 127 3.64 -21.19 -24.52
N ASP A 128 4.09 -22.44 -24.56
CA ASP A 128 3.48 -23.58 -23.85
C ASP A 128 3.39 -23.30 -22.34
N THR A 129 4.51 -22.90 -21.73
CA THR A 129 4.56 -22.55 -20.31
C THR A 129 3.69 -21.31 -20.01
N GLY A 130 3.69 -20.31 -20.89
CA GLY A 130 2.86 -19.11 -20.72
C GLY A 130 1.36 -19.40 -20.77
N ARG A 131 0.92 -20.33 -21.64
CA ARG A 131 -0.48 -20.82 -21.67
C ARG A 131 -0.81 -21.58 -20.39
N ALA A 132 0.08 -22.46 -19.93
CA ALA A 132 -0.08 -23.15 -18.65
C ALA A 132 -0.19 -22.18 -17.47
N CYS A 133 0.55 -21.06 -17.48
CA CYS A 133 0.42 -20.00 -16.48
C CYS A 133 -0.99 -19.40 -16.48
N ILE A 134 -1.56 -19.12 -17.66
CA ILE A 134 -2.91 -18.55 -17.80
C ILE A 134 -3.96 -19.54 -17.28
N ASP A 135 -3.85 -20.82 -17.66
CA ASP A 135 -4.76 -21.87 -17.20
C ASP A 135 -4.71 -22.04 -15.68
N PHE A 136 -3.50 -22.05 -15.11
CA PHE A 136 -3.27 -22.07 -13.67
C PHE A 136 -3.96 -20.88 -12.98
N LEU A 137 -3.78 -19.65 -13.48
CA LEU A 137 -4.36 -18.46 -12.89
C LEU A 137 -5.90 -18.42 -13.00
N ALA A 138 -6.45 -18.96 -14.09
CA ALA A 138 -7.90 -19.07 -14.25
C ALA A 138 -8.54 -19.93 -13.14
N GLY A 139 -7.87 -21.03 -12.78
CA GLY A 139 -8.30 -21.97 -11.73
C GLY A 139 -7.96 -21.54 -10.31
N ALA A 140 -6.75 -21.04 -10.06
CA ALA A 140 -6.26 -20.67 -8.73
C ALA A 140 -6.63 -19.22 -8.31
N GLY A 141 -7.04 -18.40 -9.28
CA GLY A 141 -7.35 -17.00 -9.05
C GLY A 141 -8.76 -16.73 -8.53
N TYR A 142 -9.00 -15.51 -8.02
CA TYR A 142 -10.34 -15.09 -7.62
C TYR A 142 -11.32 -15.08 -8.77
N ARG A 143 -12.58 -15.48 -8.55
CA ARG A 143 -13.59 -15.62 -9.62
C ARG A 143 -13.93 -14.32 -10.35
N ASP A 144 -13.79 -13.17 -9.70
CA ASP A 144 -14.08 -11.83 -10.23
C ASP A 144 -12.91 -11.17 -10.98
N GLY A 145 -11.82 -11.90 -11.16
CA GLY A 145 -10.76 -11.55 -12.09
C GLY A 145 -9.37 -11.58 -11.48
N VAL A 146 -8.36 -11.79 -12.34
CA VAL A 146 -6.95 -11.75 -11.95
C VAL A 146 -6.23 -10.66 -12.74
N SER A 147 -5.43 -9.84 -12.05
CA SER A 147 -4.55 -8.87 -12.71
C SER A 147 -3.23 -9.55 -13.11
N ILE A 148 -2.94 -9.62 -14.41
CA ILE A 148 -1.67 -10.11 -14.95
C ILE A 148 -0.78 -8.91 -15.28
N THR A 149 0.32 -8.78 -14.54
CA THR A 149 1.37 -7.81 -14.80
C THR A 149 2.51 -8.46 -15.55
N PHE A 150 2.69 -8.12 -16.83
CA PHE A 150 3.85 -8.55 -17.60
C PHE A 150 5.10 -7.78 -17.14
N PHE A 151 6.12 -8.53 -16.76
CA PHE A 151 7.37 -8.02 -16.17
C PHE A 151 8.58 -8.79 -16.74
N GLY A 152 9.78 -8.38 -16.34
CA GLY A 152 11.00 -9.11 -16.54
C GLY A 152 12.22 -8.19 -16.48
N GLY A 153 13.23 -8.50 -17.29
CA GLY A 153 14.26 -7.54 -17.66
C GLY A 153 13.67 -6.42 -18.52
N GLU A 154 13.21 -6.73 -19.73
CA GLU A 154 12.35 -5.86 -20.53
C GLU A 154 11.30 -6.71 -21.26
N PRO A 155 10.01 -6.67 -20.84
CA PRO A 155 8.97 -7.50 -21.44
C PRO A 155 8.70 -7.19 -22.92
N LEU A 156 8.93 -5.95 -23.39
CA LEU A 156 8.70 -5.61 -24.80
C LEU A 156 9.67 -6.29 -25.78
N LEU A 157 10.78 -6.88 -25.30
CA LEU A 157 11.60 -7.79 -26.12
C LEU A 157 10.84 -9.05 -26.57
N LYS A 158 9.72 -9.35 -25.91
CA LYS A 158 8.85 -10.50 -26.17
C LYS A 158 7.42 -10.06 -26.45
N PHE A 159 7.24 -8.90 -27.08
CA PHE A 159 5.92 -8.35 -27.41
C PHE A 159 5.03 -9.36 -28.16
N ASP A 160 5.54 -10.01 -29.21
CA ASP A 160 4.77 -11.01 -29.97
C ASP A 160 4.26 -12.16 -29.09
N LEU A 161 5.02 -12.56 -28.06
CA LEU A 161 4.59 -13.58 -27.10
C LEU A 161 3.47 -13.03 -26.21
N ILE A 162 3.60 -11.80 -25.72
CA ILE A 162 2.54 -11.14 -24.93
C ILE A 162 1.24 -11.07 -25.74
N GLU A 163 1.30 -10.72 -27.02
CA GLU A 163 0.11 -10.69 -27.89
C GLU A 163 -0.58 -12.05 -27.99
N ARG A 164 0.20 -13.12 -28.22
CA ARG A 164 -0.35 -14.48 -28.28
C ARG A 164 -0.93 -14.96 -26.96
N LEU A 165 -0.30 -14.62 -25.83
CA LEU A 165 -0.78 -14.97 -24.50
C LEU A 165 -2.07 -14.24 -24.13
N VAL A 166 -2.17 -12.94 -24.43
CA VAL A 166 -3.42 -12.19 -24.23
C VAL A 166 -4.53 -12.74 -25.12
N GLY A 167 -4.25 -13.00 -26.40
CA GLY A 167 -5.22 -13.60 -27.31
C GLY A 167 -5.73 -14.97 -26.83
N TYR A 168 -4.83 -15.80 -26.30
CA TYR A 168 -5.22 -17.08 -25.68
C TYR A 168 -6.09 -16.87 -24.42
N ALA A 169 -5.68 -15.97 -23.52
CA ALA A 169 -6.39 -15.70 -22.29
C ALA A 169 -7.83 -15.21 -22.54
N GLU A 170 -8.03 -14.27 -23.45
CA GLU A 170 -9.36 -13.73 -23.77
C GLU A 170 -10.24 -14.72 -24.53
N ALA A 171 -9.65 -15.54 -25.41
CA ALA A 171 -10.40 -16.56 -26.14
C ALA A 171 -10.87 -17.72 -25.26
N THR A 172 -10.02 -18.15 -24.30
CA THR A 172 -10.31 -19.29 -23.43
C THR A 172 -11.08 -18.88 -22.17
N TYR A 173 -10.80 -17.69 -21.63
CA TYR A 173 -11.35 -17.18 -20.37
C TYR A 173 -11.80 -15.71 -20.53
N PRO A 174 -12.92 -15.46 -21.23
CA PRO A 174 -13.41 -14.12 -21.49
C PRO A 174 -13.65 -13.34 -20.18
N ASP A 175 -13.27 -12.06 -20.17
CA ASP A 175 -13.39 -11.12 -19.04
C ASP A 175 -12.72 -11.56 -17.72
N ARG A 176 -11.87 -12.59 -17.76
CA ARG A 176 -11.21 -13.16 -16.58
C ARG A 176 -10.00 -12.34 -16.11
N PHE A 177 -9.35 -11.64 -17.03
CA PHE A 177 -8.04 -11.05 -16.79
C PHE A 177 -8.01 -9.55 -17.06
N ARG A 178 -7.20 -8.85 -16.27
CA ARG A 178 -6.82 -7.45 -16.51
C ARG A 178 -5.32 -7.38 -16.70
N TYR A 179 -4.84 -6.50 -17.57
CA TYR A 179 -3.45 -6.49 -17.98
C TYR A 179 -2.71 -5.22 -17.56
N GLN A 180 -1.49 -5.41 -17.06
CA GLN A 180 -0.55 -4.34 -16.77
C GLN A 180 0.81 -4.66 -17.40
N LEU A 181 1.55 -3.63 -17.79
CA LEU A 181 2.93 -3.75 -18.25
C LEU A 181 3.86 -2.88 -17.39
N ILE A 182 4.96 -3.46 -16.93
CA ILE A 182 6.07 -2.71 -16.33
C ILE A 182 7.21 -2.69 -17.33
N THR A 183 7.60 -1.52 -17.81
CA THR A 183 8.59 -1.38 -18.90
C THR A 183 9.58 -0.26 -18.63
N ASN A 184 10.79 -0.39 -19.21
CA ASN A 184 11.72 0.74 -19.33
C ASN A 184 11.34 1.70 -20.47
N GLY A 185 10.38 1.31 -21.34
CA GLY A 185 9.79 2.16 -22.36
C GLY A 185 10.60 2.35 -23.63
N CYS A 186 11.88 1.99 -23.65
CA CYS A 186 12.76 2.26 -24.79
C CYS A 186 12.34 1.47 -26.03
N LEU A 187 11.60 0.37 -25.88
CA LEU A 187 11.10 -0.44 -27.01
C LEU A 187 9.63 -0.16 -27.35
N MET A 188 8.99 0.81 -26.69
CA MET A 188 7.62 1.17 -26.99
C MET A 188 7.53 1.83 -28.37
N ARG A 189 6.70 1.29 -29.27
CA ARG A 189 6.57 1.76 -30.66
C ARG A 189 5.10 1.89 -31.08
N PRO A 190 4.76 2.82 -32.00
CA PRO A 190 3.38 3.04 -32.44
C PRO A 190 2.58 1.80 -32.88
N PRO A 191 3.16 0.80 -33.57
CA PRO A 191 2.41 -0.42 -33.91
C PRO A 191 1.86 -1.19 -32.70
N MET A 192 2.45 -1.03 -31.51
CA MET A 192 1.99 -1.69 -30.29
C MET A 192 0.79 -0.97 -29.64
N TYR A 193 0.53 0.29 -30.01
CA TYR A 193 -0.45 1.15 -29.33
C TYR A 193 -1.86 0.60 -29.44
N ASP A 194 -2.26 0.16 -30.65
CA ASP A 194 -3.60 -0.38 -30.88
C ASP A 194 -3.84 -1.68 -30.12
N PHE A 195 -2.83 -2.52 -29.95
CA PHE A 195 -2.91 -3.70 -29.09
C PHE A 195 -3.20 -3.28 -27.64
N PHE A 196 -2.38 -2.39 -27.07
CA PHE A 196 -2.53 -1.98 -25.67
C PHE A 196 -3.86 -1.29 -25.37
N ARG A 197 -4.37 -0.45 -26.29
CA ARG A 197 -5.68 0.20 -26.15
C ARG A 197 -6.81 -0.83 -26.19
N ARG A 198 -6.79 -1.72 -27.20
CA ARG A 198 -7.82 -2.75 -27.39
C ARG A 198 -7.98 -3.64 -26.16
N HIS A 199 -6.86 -4.02 -25.56
CA HIS A 199 -6.82 -4.91 -24.39
C HIS A 199 -6.77 -4.15 -23.05
N ARG A 200 -7.02 -2.82 -23.06
CA ARG A 200 -7.15 -1.97 -21.87
C ARG A 200 -5.99 -2.07 -20.88
N PHE A 201 -4.75 -2.05 -21.39
CA PHE A 201 -3.57 -2.13 -20.55
C PHE A 201 -3.38 -0.89 -19.67
N SER A 202 -2.84 -1.12 -18.48
CA SER A 202 -2.24 -0.08 -17.64
C SER A 202 -0.71 -0.23 -17.59
N PHE A 203 0.00 0.84 -17.23
CA PHE A 203 1.46 0.90 -17.34
C PHE A 203 2.11 1.44 -16.07
N LEU A 204 3.22 0.82 -15.69
CA LEU A 204 4.19 1.41 -14.78
C LEU A 204 5.51 1.58 -15.52
N TRP A 205 5.87 2.83 -15.78
CA TRP A 205 7.05 3.20 -16.55
C TRP A 205 8.23 3.47 -15.63
N SER A 206 9.36 2.84 -15.92
CA SER A 206 10.55 2.96 -15.08
C SER A 206 11.35 4.23 -15.42
N LEU A 207 11.12 5.33 -14.69
CA LEU A 207 11.83 6.61 -14.84
C LEU A 207 12.20 7.20 -13.47
N ASP A 208 13.49 7.47 -13.25
CA ASP A 208 13.99 7.87 -11.92
C ASP A 208 14.05 9.39 -11.65
N GLY A 209 13.71 10.23 -12.63
CA GLY A 209 13.71 11.70 -12.47
C GLY A 209 14.21 12.40 -13.73
N GLU A 210 14.89 13.52 -13.53
CA GLU A 210 15.52 14.33 -14.59
C GLU A 210 16.62 13.54 -15.34
N PRO A 211 16.97 13.93 -16.60
CA PRO A 211 17.87 13.17 -17.46
C PRO A 211 19.17 12.73 -16.78
N ASP A 212 19.89 13.65 -16.15
CA ASP A 212 21.19 13.38 -15.51
C ASP A 212 21.08 12.41 -14.32
N VAL A 213 19.93 12.40 -13.64
CA VAL A 213 19.66 11.48 -12.52
C VAL A 213 19.31 10.10 -13.05
N HIS A 214 18.45 10.04 -14.08
CA HIS A 214 18.00 8.81 -14.71
C HIS A 214 19.16 8.06 -15.39
N ASP A 215 19.87 8.75 -16.28
CA ASP A 215 20.93 8.14 -17.09
C ASP A 215 22.15 7.75 -16.26
N ARG A 216 22.32 8.32 -15.05
CA ARG A 216 23.44 7.96 -14.16
C ARG A 216 23.49 6.46 -13.87
N LEU A 217 22.33 5.84 -13.66
CA LEU A 217 22.24 4.45 -13.24
C LEU A 217 21.48 3.55 -14.23
N ARG A 218 20.75 4.12 -15.19
CA ARG A 218 20.13 3.38 -16.31
C ARG A 218 20.92 3.64 -17.59
N ARG A 219 21.59 2.61 -18.08
CA ARG A 219 22.43 2.66 -19.29
C ARG A 219 22.01 1.58 -20.28
N PHE A 220 22.18 1.84 -21.57
CA PHE A 220 22.07 0.78 -22.58
C PHE A 220 23.22 -0.22 -22.42
N LYS A 221 23.00 -1.47 -22.86
CA LYS A 221 24.05 -2.50 -22.86
C LYS A 221 25.15 -2.26 -23.90
N LYS A 222 24.81 -1.59 -25.00
CA LYS A 222 25.63 -1.53 -26.22
C LYS A 222 25.78 -0.12 -26.78
N ASP A 223 25.29 0.90 -26.06
CA ASP A 223 25.24 2.28 -26.54
C ASP A 223 25.45 3.23 -25.34
N ASP A 224 26.00 4.40 -25.61
CA ASP A 224 26.17 5.51 -24.67
C ASP A 224 25.03 6.54 -24.79
N GLY A 225 24.02 6.26 -25.61
CA GLY A 225 22.79 7.05 -25.72
C GLY A 225 22.07 7.28 -24.38
N SER A 226 21.28 8.35 -24.34
CA SER A 226 20.45 8.70 -23.18
C SER A 226 19.21 7.78 -23.13
N VAL A 227 19.15 6.93 -22.11
CA VAL A 227 18.00 6.06 -21.85
C VAL A 227 16.78 6.93 -21.54
N PHE A 228 16.99 8.01 -20.79
CA PHE A 228 15.95 8.98 -20.47
C PHE A 228 15.34 9.57 -21.75
N ALA A 229 16.15 10.06 -22.68
CA ALA A 229 15.65 10.70 -23.90
C ALA A 229 14.77 9.74 -24.73
N GLU A 230 15.23 8.50 -24.94
CA GLU A 230 14.45 7.50 -25.69
C GLU A 230 13.18 7.10 -24.94
N SER A 231 13.30 6.76 -23.66
CA SER A 231 12.18 6.29 -22.83
C SER A 231 11.12 7.37 -22.64
N PHE A 232 11.53 8.61 -22.37
CA PHE A 232 10.63 9.72 -22.10
C PHE A 232 9.92 10.22 -23.36
N ALA A 233 10.61 10.29 -24.50
CA ALA A 233 9.98 10.58 -25.79
C ALA A 233 8.92 9.53 -26.14
N ALA A 234 9.22 8.24 -25.93
CA ALA A 234 8.28 7.16 -26.16
C ALA A 234 7.06 7.24 -25.21
N LEU A 235 7.27 7.61 -23.94
CA LEU A 235 6.19 7.85 -22.98
C LEU A 235 5.27 9.00 -23.43
N GLN A 236 5.82 10.12 -23.88
CA GLN A 236 5.04 11.26 -24.35
C GLN A 236 4.23 10.92 -25.60
N ALA A 237 4.83 10.23 -26.57
CA ALA A 237 4.15 9.75 -27.76
C ALA A 237 3.02 8.77 -27.42
N PHE A 238 3.29 7.80 -26.53
CA PHE A 238 2.30 6.82 -26.07
C PHE A 238 1.12 7.50 -25.38
N ARG A 239 1.35 8.39 -24.42
CA ARG A 239 0.27 9.10 -23.71
C ARG A 239 -0.57 9.99 -24.62
N THR A 240 0.02 10.52 -25.69
CA THR A 240 -0.70 11.31 -26.69
C THR A 240 -1.60 10.43 -27.55
N ALA A 241 -1.12 9.24 -27.93
CA ALA A 241 -1.87 8.31 -28.78
C ALA A 241 -2.88 7.44 -27.99
N CYS A 242 -2.63 7.21 -26.71
CA CYS A 242 -3.40 6.33 -25.83
C CYS A 242 -3.80 7.04 -24.51
N PRO A 243 -4.50 8.20 -24.55
CA PRO A 243 -4.85 8.95 -23.34
C PRO A 243 -5.75 8.16 -22.35
N GLU A 244 -6.45 7.13 -22.83
CA GLU A 244 -7.29 6.23 -22.03
C GLU A 244 -6.49 5.19 -21.23
N CYS A 245 -5.26 4.90 -21.62
CA CYS A 245 -4.40 3.93 -20.92
C CYS A 245 -3.80 4.57 -19.66
N PRO A 246 -4.07 4.04 -18.45
CA PRO A 246 -3.47 4.57 -17.24
C PRO A 246 -1.95 4.37 -17.23
N VAL A 247 -1.20 5.46 -16.99
CA VAL A 247 0.26 5.42 -16.91
C VAL A 247 0.75 6.04 -15.61
N GLY A 248 1.50 5.26 -14.84
CA GLY A 248 2.30 5.75 -13.71
C GLY A 248 3.79 5.64 -13.97
N VAL A 249 4.59 6.35 -13.17
CA VAL A 249 6.06 6.25 -13.18
C VAL A 249 6.58 5.70 -11.86
N ASN A 250 7.61 4.87 -11.95
CA ASN A 250 8.33 4.35 -10.79
C ASN A 250 9.72 4.97 -10.70
N ILE A 251 9.91 5.84 -9.72
CA ILE A 251 11.19 6.40 -9.33
C ILE A 251 11.91 5.42 -8.42
N THR A 252 13.11 4.99 -8.81
CA THR A 252 13.99 4.21 -7.95
C THR A 252 15.18 5.06 -7.51
N TYR A 253 15.29 5.33 -6.21
CA TYR A 253 16.33 6.22 -5.69
C TYR A 253 17.44 5.49 -4.95
N PHE A 254 18.64 6.06 -5.05
CA PHE A 254 19.90 5.56 -4.50
C PHE A 254 20.69 6.72 -3.88
N ARG A 255 21.77 6.43 -3.15
CA ARG A 255 22.68 7.46 -2.59
C ARG A 255 23.08 8.51 -3.63
N GLN A 256 23.43 8.06 -4.84
CA GLN A 256 23.97 8.91 -5.89
C GLN A 256 22.91 9.62 -6.76
N THR A 257 21.63 9.28 -6.59
CA THR A 257 20.49 9.79 -7.37
C THR A 257 19.40 10.38 -6.48
N LEU A 258 19.75 10.74 -5.23
CA LEU A 258 18.79 11.23 -4.25
C LEU A 258 18.33 12.66 -4.57
N ALA A 259 17.26 12.76 -5.37
CA ALA A 259 16.68 14.01 -5.87
C ALA A 259 15.14 13.94 -5.93
N LEU A 260 14.49 13.42 -4.88
CA LEU A 260 13.05 13.14 -4.87
C LEU A 260 12.15 14.37 -5.15
N PRO A 261 12.36 15.56 -4.55
CA PRO A 261 11.52 16.72 -4.83
C PRO A 261 11.61 17.15 -6.28
N ALA A 262 12.83 17.19 -6.83
CA ALA A 262 13.07 17.53 -8.23
C ALA A 262 12.42 16.52 -9.17
N ALA A 263 12.56 15.20 -8.90
CA ALA A 263 11.95 14.15 -9.70
C ALA A 263 10.40 14.22 -9.70
N VAL A 264 9.77 14.41 -8.53
CA VAL A 264 8.31 14.56 -8.44
C VAL A 264 7.85 15.79 -9.21
N ARG A 265 8.48 16.96 -8.98
CA ARG A 265 8.16 18.20 -9.71
C ARG A 265 8.35 18.03 -11.22
N PHE A 266 9.41 17.33 -11.65
CA PHE A 266 9.69 17.06 -13.04
C PHE A 266 8.53 16.32 -13.71
N PHE A 267 8.08 15.19 -13.14
CA PHE A 267 6.98 14.42 -13.72
C PHE A 267 5.64 15.14 -13.64
N ARG A 268 5.40 15.92 -12.57
CA ARG A 268 4.22 16.78 -12.44
C ARG A 268 4.15 17.85 -13.54
N ARG A 269 5.27 18.54 -13.83
CA ARG A 269 5.34 19.52 -14.93
C ARG A 269 5.03 18.91 -16.30
N HIS A 270 5.25 17.60 -16.47
CA HIS A 270 4.92 16.86 -17.69
C HIS A 270 3.58 16.12 -17.60
N GLY A 271 2.72 16.50 -16.65
CA GLY A 271 1.34 16.02 -16.52
C GLY A 271 1.21 14.56 -16.09
N ILE A 272 2.23 13.97 -15.45
CA ILE A 272 2.14 12.60 -14.93
C ILE A 272 1.56 12.65 -13.52
N ASN A 273 0.45 11.93 -13.33
CA ASN A 273 -0.39 12.02 -12.12
C ASN A 273 -0.38 10.74 -11.27
N ALA A 274 0.43 9.74 -11.63
CA ALA A 274 0.63 8.55 -10.83
C ALA A 274 2.15 8.34 -10.66
N ILE A 275 2.66 8.63 -9.46
CA ILE A 275 4.09 8.61 -9.16
C ILE A 275 4.32 7.69 -7.97
N ARG A 276 5.28 6.79 -8.11
CA ARG A 276 5.76 5.93 -7.03
C ARG A 276 7.24 6.19 -6.80
N MET A 277 7.65 6.23 -5.54
CA MET A 277 9.06 6.32 -5.14
C MET A 277 9.42 5.09 -4.32
N ASP A 278 10.43 4.35 -4.78
CA ASP A 278 10.98 3.20 -4.07
C ASP A 278 12.47 3.38 -3.80
N ARG A 279 12.90 2.98 -2.61
CA ARG A 279 14.32 2.80 -2.32
C ARG A 279 14.82 1.62 -3.14
N GLY A 280 15.90 1.81 -3.87
CA GLY A 280 16.50 0.73 -4.64
C GLY A 280 17.06 -0.39 -3.76
N LEU A 281 16.90 -1.64 -4.23
CA LEU A 281 17.40 -2.82 -3.55
C LEU A 281 18.79 -3.18 -4.07
N VAL A 282 19.81 -2.85 -3.29
CA VAL A 282 21.22 -3.19 -3.55
C VAL A 282 21.86 -3.73 -2.27
N PRO A 283 22.94 -4.52 -2.37
CA PRO A 283 23.73 -4.94 -1.20
C PRO A 283 24.12 -3.75 -0.32
N ARG A 284 24.19 -3.95 1.01
CA ARG A 284 24.46 -2.86 1.97
C ARG A 284 25.81 -2.18 1.76
N ASP A 285 26.79 -2.92 1.27
CA ASP A 285 28.15 -2.48 0.95
C ASP A 285 28.28 -1.86 -0.46
N SER A 286 27.19 -1.86 -1.24
CA SER A 286 27.16 -1.21 -2.54
C SER A 286 27.38 0.31 -2.43
N LEU A 287 28.14 0.88 -3.37
CA LEU A 287 28.31 2.33 -3.51
C LEU A 287 27.00 3.08 -3.80
N HIS A 288 25.94 2.37 -4.18
CA HIS A 288 24.61 2.94 -4.44
C HIS A 288 23.67 2.85 -3.22
N ALA A 289 24.03 2.09 -2.18
CA ALA A 289 23.16 1.85 -1.04
C ALA A 289 22.85 3.14 -0.27
N VAL A 290 21.58 3.32 0.07
CA VAL A 290 21.13 4.38 1.00
C VAL A 290 21.36 3.88 2.42
N GLY A 291 22.40 4.39 3.07
CA GLY A 291 22.79 4.05 4.43
C GLY A 291 22.16 4.96 5.49
N LEU A 292 22.66 4.86 6.72
CA LEU A 292 22.23 5.70 7.84
C LEU A 292 22.55 7.19 7.60
N ASP A 293 23.69 7.49 6.98
CA ASP A 293 24.11 8.87 6.70
C ASP A 293 23.15 9.55 5.70
N GLU A 294 22.77 8.83 4.64
CA GLU A 294 21.81 9.33 3.65
C GLU A 294 20.37 9.36 4.17
N THR A 295 20.04 8.60 5.21
CA THR A 295 18.68 8.53 5.76
C THR A 295 18.16 9.90 6.17
N ALA A 296 19.01 10.76 6.75
CA ALA A 296 18.62 12.12 7.11
C ALA A 296 18.27 12.97 5.88
N GLN A 297 19.04 12.83 4.80
CA GLN A 297 18.78 13.52 3.53
C GLN A 297 17.48 13.02 2.88
N VAL A 298 17.22 11.71 2.89
CA VAL A 298 15.96 11.14 2.39
C VAL A 298 14.77 11.70 3.16
N LYS A 299 14.85 11.77 4.50
CA LYS A 299 13.78 12.32 5.33
C LYS A 299 13.50 13.79 5.01
N ALA A 300 14.54 14.61 4.89
CA ALA A 300 14.40 16.02 4.52
C ALA A 300 13.72 16.18 3.16
N GLN A 301 14.13 15.39 2.16
CA GLN A 301 13.51 15.38 0.84
C GLN A 301 12.05 14.90 0.86
N LEU A 302 11.72 13.87 1.65
CA LEU A 302 10.33 13.43 1.80
C LEU A 302 9.45 14.50 2.47
N THR A 303 9.99 15.26 3.42
CA THR A 303 9.29 16.40 4.04
C THR A 303 8.99 17.48 3.01
N GLU A 304 9.95 17.82 2.15
CA GLU A 304 9.73 18.78 1.05
C GLU A 304 8.68 18.27 0.06
N VAL A 305 8.78 17.01 -0.35
CA VAL A 305 7.79 16.36 -1.23
C VAL A 305 6.40 16.39 -0.60
N ALA A 306 6.26 16.06 0.68
CA ALA A 306 4.98 16.09 1.38
C ALA A 306 4.39 17.50 1.45
N GLY A 307 5.22 18.52 1.70
CA GLY A 307 4.80 19.92 1.69
C GLY A 307 4.27 20.38 0.32
N ASP A 308 5.02 20.09 -0.74
CA ASP A 308 4.60 20.38 -2.13
C ASP A 308 3.31 19.64 -2.48
N TYR A 309 3.21 18.37 -2.05
CA TYR A 309 2.05 17.53 -2.32
C TYR A 309 0.79 18.05 -1.61
N LEU A 310 0.89 18.41 -0.33
CA LEU A 310 -0.20 19.03 0.41
C LEU A 310 -0.66 20.33 -0.26
N ALA A 311 0.28 21.21 -0.61
CA ALA A 311 -0.03 22.47 -1.26
C ALA A 311 -0.76 22.27 -2.60
N ALA A 312 -0.37 21.26 -3.39
CA ALA A 312 -1.05 20.92 -4.64
C ALA A 312 -2.47 20.38 -4.39
N LEU A 313 -2.63 19.44 -3.45
CA LEU A 313 -3.94 18.88 -3.11
C LEU A 313 -4.90 19.95 -2.56
N LEU A 314 -4.42 20.88 -1.72
CA LEU A 314 -5.24 22.00 -1.23
C LEU A 314 -5.69 22.97 -2.34
N ARG A 315 -5.00 22.99 -3.50
CA ARG A 315 -5.45 23.71 -4.70
C ARG A 315 -6.38 22.88 -5.60
N GLY A 316 -6.76 21.67 -5.18
CA GLY A 316 -7.59 20.74 -5.95
C GLY A 316 -6.81 19.95 -7.01
N GLU A 317 -5.47 20.00 -7.01
CA GLU A 317 -4.65 19.23 -7.94
C GLU A 317 -4.49 17.78 -7.47
N VAL A 318 -5.46 16.91 -7.77
CA VAL A 318 -5.44 15.50 -7.33
C VAL A 318 -4.48 14.66 -8.18
N PHE A 319 -3.53 14.00 -7.53
CA PHE A 319 -2.65 13.00 -8.15
C PHE A 319 -2.19 11.96 -7.15
N SER A 320 -1.87 10.75 -7.62
CA SER A 320 -1.40 9.66 -6.78
C SER A 320 0.11 9.75 -6.55
N LEU A 321 0.52 9.85 -5.28
CA LEU A 321 1.93 9.88 -4.88
C LEU A 321 2.21 8.85 -3.78
N ASN A 322 2.87 7.75 -4.16
CA ASN A 322 3.29 6.71 -3.23
C ASN A 322 4.69 7.00 -2.65
N PRO A 323 4.90 6.80 -1.34
CA PRO A 323 4.07 5.97 -0.44
C PRO A 323 2.94 6.70 0.32
N PHE A 324 2.81 8.02 0.20
CA PHE A 324 1.86 8.78 1.03
C PHE A 324 0.41 8.32 0.86
N VAL A 325 -0.07 8.17 -0.38
CA VAL A 325 -1.45 7.70 -0.64
C VAL A 325 -1.72 6.34 -0.01
N ASN A 326 -0.77 5.40 -0.13
CA ASN A 326 -0.92 4.08 0.48
C ASN A 326 -1.03 4.15 2.01
N TYR A 327 -0.20 4.97 2.68
CA TYR A 327 -0.32 5.14 4.12
C TYR A 327 -1.62 5.88 4.51
N MET A 328 -2.03 6.90 3.76
CA MET A 328 -3.31 7.58 4.00
C MET A 328 -4.50 6.64 3.84
N ARG A 329 -4.48 5.69 2.90
CA ARG A 329 -5.50 4.63 2.79
C ARG A 329 -5.51 3.69 3.99
N VAL A 330 -4.35 3.35 4.54
CA VAL A 330 -4.27 2.52 5.77
C VAL A 330 -4.82 3.30 6.96
N ILE A 331 -4.43 4.57 7.09
CA ILE A 331 -4.91 5.50 8.13
C ILE A 331 -6.42 5.69 8.03
N SER A 332 -6.96 5.85 6.80
CA SER A 332 -8.39 6.06 6.59
C SER A 332 -9.23 4.83 6.93
N LYS A 333 -8.71 3.62 6.67
CA LYS A 333 -9.37 2.35 6.99
C LYS A 333 -9.39 2.03 8.49
N ARG A 334 -8.45 2.57 9.28
CA ARG A 334 -8.35 2.39 10.75
C ARG A 334 -8.34 0.96 11.29
N LEU A 335 -8.15 0.00 10.38
CA LEU A 335 -7.99 -1.40 10.69
C LEU A 335 -6.52 -1.73 10.95
N PRO A 336 -6.22 -2.53 11.99
CA PRO A 336 -4.85 -2.91 12.26
C PRO A 336 -4.30 -3.76 11.11
N ARG A 337 -3.30 -3.24 10.41
CA ARG A 337 -2.63 -3.97 9.33
C ARG A 337 -1.47 -4.77 9.89
N THR A 338 -1.62 -6.08 9.94
CA THR A 338 -0.61 -6.99 10.51
C THR A 338 0.47 -7.41 9.52
N ARG A 339 0.28 -7.17 8.20
CA ARG A 339 1.23 -7.52 7.13
C ARG A 339 1.40 -6.46 6.03
N SER A 340 2.67 -6.20 5.73
CA SER A 340 3.32 -5.56 4.56
C SER A 340 2.59 -5.40 3.24
N CYS A 341 2.25 -6.55 2.69
CA CYS A 341 1.77 -6.78 1.35
C CYS A 341 1.26 -8.21 1.32
N ASN A 342 0.50 -8.54 0.30
CA ASN A 342 -0.11 -9.86 0.18
C ASN A 342 0.75 -10.83 -0.66
N ALA A 343 2.07 -10.58 -0.70
CA ALA A 343 3.05 -11.45 -1.35
C ALA A 343 2.99 -12.87 -0.81
N GLY A 344 2.82 -13.82 -1.73
CA GLY A 344 2.58 -15.22 -1.46
C GLY A 344 1.12 -15.59 -1.23
N LEU A 345 0.21 -14.64 -0.95
CA LEU A 345 -1.21 -14.91 -0.70
C LEU A 345 -2.08 -14.69 -1.95
N ASP A 346 -2.45 -13.43 -2.21
CA ASP A 346 -3.22 -13.02 -3.39
C ASP A 346 -2.32 -12.41 -4.48
N TYR A 347 -1.05 -12.14 -4.15
CA TYR A 347 -0.03 -11.65 -5.06
C TYR A 347 1.08 -12.67 -5.14
N VAL A 348 1.34 -13.18 -6.34
CA VAL A 348 2.47 -14.09 -6.60
C VAL A 348 3.28 -13.62 -7.78
N THR A 349 4.47 -14.18 -7.94
CA THR A 349 5.28 -14.01 -9.14
C THR A 349 5.50 -15.36 -9.78
N ILE A 350 5.32 -15.45 -11.10
CA ILE A 350 5.62 -16.65 -11.87
C ILE A 350 6.89 -16.38 -12.68
N ALA A 351 7.90 -17.24 -12.50
CA ALA A 351 9.14 -17.20 -13.24
C ALA A 351 8.95 -17.59 -14.71
N ALA A 352 9.94 -17.28 -15.56
CA ALA A 352 9.90 -17.62 -16.98
C ALA A 352 9.79 -19.13 -17.26
N THR A 353 10.16 -19.98 -16.29
CA THR A 353 10.09 -21.44 -16.37
C THR A 353 8.86 -22.04 -15.68
N GLY A 354 7.96 -21.22 -15.15
CA GLY A 354 6.68 -21.67 -14.56
C GLY A 354 6.71 -21.86 -13.04
N GLU A 355 7.85 -21.68 -12.37
CA GLU A 355 7.91 -21.72 -10.90
C GLU A 355 7.17 -20.53 -10.28
N VAL A 356 6.41 -20.80 -9.23
CA VAL A 356 5.65 -19.79 -8.49
C VAL A 356 6.41 -19.37 -7.24
N TYR A 357 6.57 -18.07 -7.05
CA TYR A 357 7.25 -17.44 -5.92
C TYR A 357 6.33 -16.42 -5.25
N SER A 358 6.61 -16.07 -3.99
CA SER A 358 5.85 -15.05 -3.27
C SER A 358 6.01 -13.63 -3.83
N CYS A 359 7.17 -13.30 -4.40
CA CYS A 359 7.49 -11.97 -4.92
C CYS A 359 8.63 -12.00 -5.95
N TYR A 360 8.62 -11.07 -6.91
CA TYR A 360 9.66 -10.98 -7.95
C TYR A 360 11.07 -10.72 -7.42
N LYS A 361 11.20 -10.02 -6.28
CA LYS A 361 12.48 -9.79 -5.61
C LYS A 361 13.09 -11.07 -5.04
N LEU A 362 12.31 -12.14 -4.92
CA LEU A 362 12.72 -13.42 -4.33
C LEU A 362 12.86 -14.54 -5.37
N LEU A 363 12.79 -14.20 -6.66
CA LEU A 363 13.01 -15.14 -7.74
C LEU A 363 14.39 -15.80 -7.63
N GLY A 364 14.47 -17.09 -7.95
CA GLY A 364 15.72 -17.87 -7.90
C GLY A 364 16.19 -18.27 -6.50
N LEU A 365 15.49 -17.86 -5.44
CA LEU A 365 15.73 -18.33 -4.08
C LEU A 365 14.84 -19.53 -3.75
N GLU A 366 15.41 -20.73 -3.67
CA GLU A 366 14.61 -21.97 -3.50
C GLU A 366 13.75 -21.96 -2.23
N ASP A 367 14.19 -21.32 -1.14
CA ASP A 367 13.42 -21.15 0.10
C ASP A 367 12.18 -20.25 -0.05
N CYS A 368 12.05 -19.56 -1.19
CA CYS A 368 10.93 -18.69 -1.53
C CYS A 368 9.95 -19.31 -2.53
N ARG A 369 10.27 -20.49 -3.07
CA ARG A 369 9.45 -21.14 -4.09
C ARG A 369 8.19 -21.72 -3.43
N LEU A 370 7.04 -21.31 -3.92
CA LEU A 370 5.73 -21.76 -3.46
C LEU A 370 5.16 -22.90 -4.32
N GLY A 371 5.72 -23.15 -5.50
CA GLY A 371 5.30 -24.26 -6.34
C GLY A 371 5.68 -24.07 -7.80
N ASP A 372 4.82 -24.59 -8.66
CA ASP A 372 4.98 -24.62 -10.11
C ASP A 372 3.61 -24.65 -10.79
N VAL A 373 3.44 -23.94 -11.90
CA VAL A 373 2.15 -23.86 -12.59
C VAL A 373 1.65 -25.22 -13.09
N GLU A 374 2.56 -26.16 -13.42
CA GLU A 374 2.20 -27.51 -13.88
C GLU A 374 2.01 -28.48 -12.72
N ARG A 375 2.85 -28.37 -11.68
CA ARG A 375 2.85 -29.34 -10.54
C ARG A 375 1.98 -28.91 -9.37
N GLY A 376 1.50 -27.67 -9.38
CA GLY A 376 0.65 -27.09 -8.36
C GLY A 376 1.38 -26.07 -7.46
N PHE A 377 0.55 -25.27 -6.79
CA PHE A 377 0.93 -24.21 -5.86
C PHE A 377 0.63 -24.64 -4.42
N SER A 378 1.62 -24.57 -3.53
CA SER A 378 1.46 -24.89 -2.13
C SER A 378 0.85 -23.72 -1.37
N ARG A 379 -0.47 -23.79 -1.18
CA ARG A 379 -1.19 -22.84 -0.34
C ARG A 379 -0.74 -22.92 1.12
N GLU A 380 -0.38 -24.11 1.61
CA GLU A 380 0.14 -24.28 2.95
C GLU A 380 1.46 -23.52 3.17
N ALA A 381 2.43 -23.66 2.26
CA ALA A 381 3.70 -22.95 2.35
C ALA A 381 3.51 -21.42 2.30
N SER A 382 2.57 -20.97 1.46
CA SER A 382 2.14 -19.57 1.39
C SER A 382 1.60 -19.05 2.73
N LEU A 383 0.70 -19.81 3.38
CA LEU A 383 0.13 -19.47 4.68
C LEU A 383 1.19 -19.47 5.79
N GLN A 384 2.11 -20.44 5.78
CA GLN A 384 3.22 -20.50 6.74
C GLN A 384 4.15 -19.28 6.61
N LEU A 385 4.48 -18.86 5.39
CA LEU A 385 5.24 -17.63 5.17
C LEU A 385 4.47 -16.40 5.66
N TRP A 386 3.18 -16.33 5.36
CA TRP A 386 2.32 -15.23 5.77
C TRP A 386 2.19 -15.10 7.29
N GLU A 387 2.11 -16.22 8.00
CA GLU A 387 1.98 -16.22 9.46
C GLU A 387 3.25 -15.72 10.16
N ARG A 388 4.43 -16.11 9.64
CA ARG A 388 5.71 -15.58 10.13
C ARG A 388 5.85 -14.07 9.94
N LEU A 389 5.10 -13.50 9.01
CA LEU A 389 5.04 -12.09 8.74
C LEU A 389 4.00 -11.37 9.64
N ASN A 390 3.46 -11.94 10.70
CA ASN A 390 2.62 -11.14 11.61
C ASN A 390 3.47 -10.16 12.46
N VAL A 391 3.30 -8.83 12.28
CA VAL A 391 4.07 -7.80 13.03
C VAL A 391 4.00 -7.92 14.55
N SER A 392 2.94 -8.51 15.10
CA SER A 392 2.81 -8.73 16.54
C SER A 392 3.86 -9.70 17.08
N ARG A 393 4.42 -10.56 16.23
CA ARG A 393 5.42 -11.58 16.58
C ARG A 393 6.81 -11.30 15.98
N ARG A 394 6.97 -10.25 15.19
CA ARG A 394 8.25 -9.90 14.53
C ARG A 394 9.18 -9.12 15.47
N PRO A 395 10.45 -9.56 15.66
CA PRO A 395 11.45 -8.80 16.37
C PRO A 395 11.60 -7.37 15.82
N GLY A 396 11.67 -6.38 16.71
CA GLY A 396 11.76 -4.96 16.35
C GLY A 396 10.47 -4.30 15.86
N CYS A 397 9.46 -5.08 15.45
CA CYS A 397 8.15 -4.53 15.02
C CYS A 397 7.10 -4.60 16.14
N SER A 398 7.11 -5.63 16.99
CA SER A 398 6.11 -5.83 18.04
C SER A 398 6.01 -4.64 19.01
N GLY A 399 7.14 -4.00 19.32
CA GLY A 399 7.21 -2.79 20.14
C GLY A 399 7.15 -1.46 19.35
N CYS A 400 7.00 -1.51 18.02
CA CYS A 400 6.97 -0.31 17.20
C CYS A 400 5.58 0.35 17.23
N TRP A 401 5.54 1.67 17.38
CA TRP A 401 4.30 2.44 17.40
C TRP A 401 3.53 2.40 16.07
N ALA A 402 4.26 2.31 14.95
CA ALA A 402 3.67 2.31 13.62
C ALA A 402 3.37 0.90 13.10
N ARG A 403 3.45 -0.15 13.93
CA ARG A 403 3.42 -1.54 13.45
C ARG A 403 2.18 -1.88 12.64
N PHE A 404 1.02 -1.31 12.99
CA PHE A 404 -0.25 -1.53 12.29
C PHE A 404 -0.50 -0.58 11.11
N ILE A 405 0.39 0.40 10.90
CA ILE A 405 0.36 1.30 9.73
C ILE A 405 1.41 0.82 8.71
N CYS A 406 2.64 0.62 9.17
CA CYS A 406 3.77 0.13 8.39
C CYS A 406 3.64 -1.36 8.04
N ALA A 407 3.06 -2.15 8.94
CA ALA A 407 2.89 -3.60 8.79
C ALA A 407 4.21 -4.39 8.56
N GLY A 408 5.32 -3.84 9.05
CA GLY A 408 6.64 -4.50 9.07
C GLY A 408 7.49 -4.35 7.81
N GLY A 409 7.08 -3.49 6.86
CA GLY A 409 7.87 -3.17 5.67
C GLY A 409 8.08 -4.35 4.71
N CYS A 410 8.91 -4.16 3.69
CA CYS A 410 9.12 -5.15 2.63
C CYS A 410 9.91 -6.37 3.13
N ALA A 411 9.25 -7.53 3.23
CA ALA A 411 9.90 -8.77 3.66
C ALA A 411 11.01 -9.23 2.70
N ALA A 412 10.88 -8.94 1.40
CA ALA A 412 11.91 -9.28 0.42
C ALA A 412 13.19 -8.45 0.60
N ASP A 413 13.05 -7.16 0.92
CA ASP A 413 14.20 -6.31 1.24
C ASP A 413 14.90 -6.82 2.51
N ASN A 414 14.13 -7.18 3.54
CA ASN A 414 14.68 -7.76 4.77
C ASN A 414 15.49 -9.03 4.46
N ARG A 415 14.92 -9.94 3.65
CA ARG A 415 15.59 -11.18 3.24
C ARG A 415 16.90 -10.93 2.50
N HIS A 416 16.96 -9.92 1.63
CA HIS A 416 18.16 -9.58 0.87
C HIS A 416 19.21 -8.84 1.69
N LEU A 417 18.78 -7.94 2.59
CA LEU A 417 19.68 -7.05 3.32
C LEU A 417 20.15 -7.61 4.66
N ASN A 418 19.39 -8.53 5.26
CA ASN A 418 19.65 -9.13 6.57
C ASN A 418 19.68 -10.67 6.55
N GLY A 419 19.37 -11.31 5.42
CA GLY A 419 19.21 -12.76 5.36
C GLY A 419 17.94 -13.29 6.03
N CYS A 420 17.08 -12.42 6.57
CA CYS A 420 15.90 -12.78 7.36
C CYS A 420 14.67 -11.97 6.91
N TYR A 421 13.51 -12.61 6.72
CA TYR A 421 12.27 -11.94 6.29
C TYR A 421 11.68 -10.99 7.34
N THR A 422 11.85 -11.33 8.61
CA THR A 422 11.11 -10.71 9.72
C THR A 422 11.86 -9.54 10.35
N GLU A 423 13.14 -9.38 10.05
CA GLU A 423 13.99 -8.36 10.64
C GLU A 423 14.22 -7.19 9.66
N PRO A 424 13.63 -6.02 9.91
CA PRO A 424 13.84 -4.86 9.05
C PRO A 424 15.18 -4.16 9.31
N THR A 425 15.71 -3.52 8.27
CA THR A 425 16.91 -2.68 8.39
C THR A 425 16.57 -1.36 9.10
N ARG A 426 17.50 -0.81 9.89
CA ARG A 426 17.31 0.48 10.58
C ARG A 426 16.99 1.62 9.61
N GLU A 427 17.63 1.62 8.44
CA GLU A 427 17.45 2.61 7.38
C GLU A 427 16.01 2.58 6.85
N ASN A 428 15.52 1.40 6.44
CA ASN A 428 14.13 1.22 6.00
C ASN A 428 13.13 1.65 7.08
N CYS A 429 13.33 1.24 8.34
CA CYS A 429 12.46 1.64 9.44
C CYS A 429 12.43 3.16 9.60
N ALA A 430 13.60 3.80 9.65
CA ALA A 430 13.70 5.23 9.85
C ALA A 430 12.99 6.02 8.74
N ILE A 431 13.16 5.62 7.47
CA ILE A 431 12.51 6.24 6.31
C ILE A 431 10.99 6.02 6.35
N ALA A 432 10.54 4.78 6.62
CA ALA A 432 9.12 4.44 6.66
C ALA A 432 8.39 5.16 7.79
N LEU A 433 8.96 5.22 8.99
CA LEU A 433 8.36 5.92 10.13
C LEU A 433 8.17 7.41 9.83
N HIS A 434 9.18 8.05 9.22
CA HIS A 434 9.08 9.45 8.79
C HIS A 434 8.00 9.66 7.72
N ALA A 435 7.93 8.77 6.73
CA ALA A 435 6.87 8.83 5.71
C ALA A 435 5.47 8.65 6.31
N ILE A 436 5.32 7.85 7.38
CA ILE A 436 4.07 7.67 8.11
C ILE A 436 3.69 8.93 8.89
N GLU A 437 4.63 9.55 9.63
CA GLU A 437 4.37 10.83 10.31
C GLU A 437 3.85 11.88 9.32
N LEU A 438 4.48 11.99 8.14
CA LEU A 438 4.05 12.88 7.07
C LEU A 438 2.69 12.47 6.49
N ALA A 439 2.41 11.18 6.29
CA ALA A 439 1.12 10.71 5.78
C ALA A 439 -0.04 10.97 6.75
N VAL A 440 0.19 10.85 8.06
CA VAL A 440 -0.79 11.24 9.09
C VAL A 440 -1.08 12.74 9.00
N HIS A 441 -0.04 13.57 8.88
CA HIS A 441 -0.21 15.00 8.70
C HIS A 441 -1.02 15.33 7.44
N LEU A 442 -0.66 14.74 6.30
CA LEU A 442 -1.37 14.90 5.03
C LEU A 442 -2.85 14.52 5.15
N TYR A 443 -3.14 13.35 5.73
CA TYR A 443 -4.51 12.86 5.90
C TYR A 443 -5.37 13.84 6.68
N PHE A 444 -4.93 14.26 7.87
CA PHE A 444 -5.72 15.16 8.72
C PHE A 444 -5.79 16.58 8.17
N ALA A 445 -4.71 17.10 7.59
CA ALA A 445 -4.74 18.42 6.96
C ALA A 445 -5.75 18.48 5.81
N LEU A 446 -5.84 17.42 5.00
CA LEU A 446 -6.82 17.31 3.92
C LEU A 446 -8.23 17.04 4.44
N LEU A 447 -8.37 16.22 5.48
CA LEU A 447 -9.67 15.93 6.08
C LEU A 447 -10.34 17.23 6.56
N ASP A 448 -9.57 18.15 7.14
CA ASP A 448 -10.09 19.40 7.67
C ASP A 448 -10.29 20.47 6.58
N ALA A 449 -9.32 20.62 5.67
CA ALA A 449 -9.29 21.74 4.73
C ALA A 449 -9.85 21.40 3.34
N ALA A 450 -9.85 20.13 2.93
CA ALA A 450 -10.23 19.71 1.58
C ALA A 450 -10.77 18.26 1.53
N PRO A 451 -11.87 17.94 2.26
CA PRO A 451 -12.39 16.58 2.38
C PRO A 451 -12.79 15.95 1.03
N GLU A 452 -13.32 16.74 0.09
CA GLU A 452 -13.64 16.26 -1.26
C GLU A 452 -12.40 15.87 -2.07
N THR A 453 -11.29 16.59 -1.88
CA THR A 453 -10.01 16.23 -2.49
C THR A 453 -9.48 14.93 -1.88
N LEU A 454 -9.63 14.76 -0.56
CA LEU A 454 -9.28 13.51 0.12
C LEU A 454 -10.13 12.34 -0.39
N LYS A 455 -11.44 12.55 -0.60
CA LYS A 455 -12.37 11.55 -1.17
C LYS A 455 -11.94 11.14 -2.57
N ALA A 456 -11.66 12.13 -3.43
CA ALA A 456 -11.20 11.88 -4.79
C ALA A 456 -9.85 11.14 -4.84
N LEU A 457 -8.97 11.40 -3.88
CA LEU A 457 -7.64 10.79 -3.80
C LEU A 457 -7.69 9.34 -3.29
N LEU A 458 -8.47 9.08 -2.24
CA LEU A 458 -8.50 7.77 -1.60
C LEU A 458 -9.47 6.81 -2.26
N GLY A 459 -10.56 7.30 -2.86
CA GLY A 459 -11.70 6.50 -3.34
C GLY A 459 -12.92 6.67 -2.41
N ALA A 460 -14.13 6.57 -2.95
CA ALA A 460 -15.37 6.77 -2.20
C ALA A 460 -15.50 5.78 -1.04
N GLU A 461 -15.06 4.53 -1.26
CA GLU A 461 -15.03 3.43 -0.31
C GLU A 461 -14.10 3.66 0.89
N HIS A 462 -13.10 4.53 0.77
CA HIS A 462 -12.11 4.80 1.83
C HIS A 462 -12.53 5.90 2.81
N LEU A 463 -13.62 6.60 2.51
CA LEU A 463 -14.32 7.54 3.40
C LEU A 463 -15.79 7.12 3.61
N ALA A 464 -16.17 5.92 3.15
CA ALA A 464 -17.54 5.41 3.12
C ALA A 464 -18.01 4.97 4.50
N ALA A 465 -18.29 5.98 5.31
CA ALA A 465 -19.50 6.01 6.07
C ALA A 465 -20.13 7.37 5.76
N GLU A 466 -20.69 7.46 4.54
CA GLU A 466 -21.60 8.53 4.19
C GLU A 466 -22.71 8.57 5.26
N ASP A 467 -23.17 9.77 5.63
CA ASP A 467 -24.17 9.95 6.67
C ASP A 467 -25.51 9.35 6.23
N ARG A 468 -25.66 8.06 6.51
CA ARG A 468 -26.75 7.21 6.03
C ARG A 468 -27.37 6.48 7.21
N PRO A 469 -28.67 6.18 7.15
CA PRO A 469 -29.28 5.32 8.15
C PRO A 469 -28.62 3.95 8.15
N VAL A 470 -28.30 3.45 9.33
CA VAL A 470 -27.71 2.12 9.52
C VAL A 470 -28.71 1.24 10.24
N ARG A 471 -28.90 0.01 9.74
CA ARG A 471 -29.82 -0.96 10.36
C ARG A 471 -29.06 -2.20 10.81
N CYS A 472 -29.49 -2.84 11.89
CA CYS A 472 -29.07 -4.21 12.21
C CYS A 472 -29.43 -5.14 11.05
N ALA A 473 -28.58 -6.15 10.80
CA ALA A 473 -28.93 -7.22 9.88
C ALA A 473 -30.05 -8.09 10.50
N ASP A 474 -30.91 -8.65 9.65
CA ASP A 474 -32.12 -9.38 10.08
C ASP A 474 -31.80 -10.64 10.91
N GLU A 475 -30.55 -11.11 10.87
CA GLU A 475 -30.09 -12.38 11.43
C GLU A 475 -29.11 -12.22 12.60
N VAL A 476 -29.24 -11.14 13.39
CA VAL A 476 -28.37 -10.86 14.54
C VAL A 476 -29.08 -11.16 15.86
N ARG A 477 -28.44 -11.93 16.74
CA ARG A 477 -28.93 -12.20 18.10
C ARG A 477 -27.95 -11.66 19.13
N THR A 478 -28.45 -10.92 20.11
CA THR A 478 -27.66 -10.49 21.27
C THR A 478 -28.01 -11.38 22.45
N SER A 479 -27.01 -12.03 23.04
CA SER A 479 -27.18 -12.88 24.22
C SER A 479 -27.15 -12.04 25.51
N THR A 480 -27.63 -12.62 26.60
CA THR A 480 -27.67 -11.97 27.93
C THR A 480 -26.28 -11.68 28.53
N ASP A 481 -25.23 -12.34 28.04
CA ASP A 481 -23.82 -12.16 28.42
C ASP A 481 -23.04 -11.21 27.50
N GLY A 482 -23.72 -10.53 26.57
CA GLY A 482 -23.14 -9.47 25.74
C GLY A 482 -22.42 -9.96 24.48
N LEU A 483 -22.61 -11.23 24.10
CA LEU A 483 -22.19 -11.76 22.81
C LEU A 483 -23.25 -11.42 21.75
N VAL A 484 -22.78 -11.12 20.55
CA VAL A 484 -23.60 -10.85 19.37
C VAL A 484 -23.30 -11.91 18.33
N GLU A 485 -24.29 -12.70 17.97
CA GLU A 485 -24.19 -13.81 17.03
C GLU A 485 -24.81 -13.42 15.68
N ASN A 486 -24.07 -13.66 14.60
CA ASN A 486 -24.60 -13.69 13.24
C ASN A 486 -25.12 -15.11 12.96
N VAL A 487 -26.43 -15.28 12.86
CA VAL A 487 -27.11 -16.57 12.73
C VAL A 487 -26.83 -17.22 11.36
N GLU A 488 -26.57 -16.44 10.30
CA GLU A 488 -26.26 -16.95 8.97
C GLU A 488 -24.89 -17.63 8.94
N THR A 489 -23.90 -16.97 9.54
CA THR A 489 -22.50 -17.42 9.51
C THR A 489 -22.10 -18.26 10.71
N GLY A 490 -22.90 -18.26 11.78
CA GLY A 490 -22.56 -18.89 13.08
C GLY A 490 -21.40 -18.21 13.80
N ALA A 491 -21.12 -16.94 13.48
CA ALA A 491 -19.99 -16.19 14.05
C ALA A 491 -20.46 -15.37 15.25
N SER A 492 -19.68 -15.39 16.34
CA SER A 492 -20.00 -14.70 17.60
C SER A 492 -18.96 -13.63 17.92
N TYR A 493 -19.43 -12.46 18.34
CA TYR A 493 -18.61 -11.29 18.61
C TYR A 493 -18.91 -10.72 19.98
N ARG A 494 -17.89 -10.36 20.75
CA ARG A 494 -18.06 -9.59 21.99
C ARG A 494 -17.88 -8.11 21.68
N LEU A 495 -18.90 -7.30 21.97
CA LEU A 495 -18.85 -5.86 21.72
C LEU A 495 -18.40 -5.10 22.96
N ASN A 496 -17.60 -4.05 22.76
CA ASN A 496 -17.33 -3.09 23.81
C ASN A 496 -18.54 -2.17 24.05
N ALA A 497 -18.51 -1.38 25.13
CA ALA A 497 -19.64 -0.51 25.46
C ALA A 497 -20.00 0.48 24.33
N PRO A 498 -19.04 1.17 23.66
CA PRO A 498 -19.35 1.99 22.49
C PRO A 498 -19.99 1.22 21.32
N ALA A 499 -19.46 0.06 20.93
CA ALA A 499 -20.00 -0.76 19.85
C ALA A 499 -21.37 -1.33 20.19
N ALA A 500 -21.61 -1.73 21.44
CA ALA A 500 -22.93 -2.15 21.89
C ALA A 500 -23.95 -1.01 21.79
N LEU A 501 -23.54 0.21 22.16
CA LEU A 501 -24.39 1.41 22.01
C LEU A 501 -24.66 1.72 20.53
N ILE A 502 -23.63 1.67 19.68
CA ILE A 502 -23.77 1.86 18.23
C ILE A 502 -24.76 0.84 17.66
N LEU A 503 -24.57 -0.44 17.95
CA LEU A 503 -25.47 -1.50 17.48
C LEU A 503 -26.91 -1.26 17.95
N SER A 504 -27.11 -0.80 19.19
CA SER A 504 -28.45 -0.48 19.71
C SER A 504 -29.13 0.71 19.01
N LEU A 505 -28.36 1.58 18.35
CA LEU A 505 -28.84 2.74 17.60
C LEU A 505 -28.93 2.47 16.09
N CYS A 506 -28.48 1.31 15.61
CA CYS A 506 -28.62 0.86 14.22
C CYS A 506 -30.06 0.38 13.93
N ASP A 507 -31.04 1.26 14.10
CA ASP A 507 -32.47 0.96 13.95
C ASP A 507 -33.03 1.26 12.54
N GLY A 508 -32.18 1.73 11.62
CA GLY A 508 -32.57 2.20 10.29
C GLY A 508 -33.19 3.59 10.26
N ALA A 509 -33.29 4.28 11.41
CA ALA A 509 -33.74 5.66 11.53
C ALA A 509 -32.58 6.63 11.82
N HIS A 510 -31.61 6.22 12.64
CA HIS A 510 -30.44 7.04 12.96
C HIS A 510 -29.39 6.97 11.85
N ALA A 511 -28.95 8.14 11.39
CA ALA A 511 -27.79 8.24 10.52
C ALA A 511 -26.49 8.15 11.33
N ILE A 512 -25.37 7.94 10.64
CA ILE A 512 -24.08 7.72 11.29
C ILE A 512 -23.67 8.93 12.14
N ASP A 513 -23.95 10.15 11.69
CA ASP A 513 -23.65 11.36 12.47
C ASP A 513 -24.58 11.54 13.68
N ASP A 514 -25.82 11.00 13.63
CA ASP A 514 -26.71 10.96 14.80
C ASP A 514 -26.16 10.02 15.88
N ILE A 515 -25.74 8.81 15.48
CA ILE A 515 -25.14 7.82 16.37
C ILE A 515 -23.83 8.37 16.97
N ALA A 516 -23.03 9.06 16.14
CA ALA A 516 -21.83 9.75 16.58
C ALA A 516 -22.09 10.85 17.61
N ALA A 517 -23.14 11.65 17.43
CA ALA A 517 -23.53 12.68 18.38
C ALA A 517 -23.92 12.06 19.73
N HIS A 518 -24.64 10.94 19.73
CA HIS A 518 -24.98 10.19 20.94
C HIS A 518 -23.75 9.64 21.67
N LEU A 519 -22.75 9.15 20.93
CA LEU A 519 -21.47 8.71 21.52
C LEU A 519 -20.71 9.88 22.14
N ALA A 520 -20.62 11.01 21.43
CA ALA A 520 -19.94 12.20 21.94
C ALA A 520 -20.55 12.68 23.26
N ASP A 521 -21.88 12.75 23.32
CA ASP A 521 -22.60 13.19 24.51
C ASP A 521 -22.46 12.19 25.66
N ARG A 522 -22.68 10.89 25.39
CA ARG A 522 -22.67 9.84 26.41
C ARG A 522 -21.32 9.68 27.11
N TYR A 523 -20.23 9.87 26.39
CA TYR A 523 -18.89 9.64 26.91
C TYR A 523 -18.04 10.91 27.03
N GLY A 524 -18.60 12.09 26.74
CA GLY A 524 -17.93 13.38 26.96
C GLY A 524 -16.73 13.64 26.05
N VAL A 525 -16.69 13.05 24.84
CA VAL A 525 -15.56 13.18 23.90
C VAL A 525 -15.84 14.15 22.74
N PRO A 526 -14.80 14.66 22.05
CA PRO A 526 -15.00 15.48 20.87
C PRO A 526 -15.89 14.79 19.83
N LYS A 527 -16.83 15.55 19.23
CA LYS A 527 -17.74 15.03 18.19
C LYS A 527 -16.98 14.40 17.01
N THR A 528 -15.83 14.97 16.66
CA THR A 528 -14.94 14.42 15.65
C THR A 528 -14.44 13.03 16.04
N LEU A 529 -14.00 12.82 17.29
CA LEU A 529 -13.58 11.53 17.82
C LEU A 529 -14.71 10.50 17.87
N ALA A 530 -15.90 10.92 18.32
CA ALA A 530 -17.08 10.04 18.37
C ALA A 530 -17.57 9.61 16.98
N ALA A 531 -17.63 10.55 16.02
CA ALA A 531 -17.97 10.23 14.63
C ALA A 531 -16.94 9.31 13.98
N MET A 532 -15.68 9.51 14.36
CA MET A 532 -14.55 8.71 13.94
C MET A 532 -14.62 7.25 14.43
N ASP A 533 -14.98 7.01 15.70
CA ASP A 533 -15.18 5.66 16.24
C ASP A 533 -16.47 5.04 15.71
N CYS A 534 -17.56 5.82 15.66
CA CYS A 534 -18.85 5.38 15.15
C CYS A 534 -18.75 4.74 13.76
N ARG A 535 -18.14 5.47 12.81
CA ARG A 535 -17.94 5.02 11.42
C ARG A 535 -17.15 3.71 11.34
N GLU A 536 -16.09 3.60 12.13
CA GLU A 536 -15.21 2.42 12.15
C GLU A 536 -15.95 1.19 12.69
N GLN A 537 -16.66 1.33 13.81
CA GLN A 537 -17.41 0.24 14.42
C GLN A 537 -18.54 -0.23 13.49
N ILE A 538 -19.25 0.70 12.83
CA ILE A 538 -20.27 0.38 11.83
C ILE A 538 -19.66 -0.38 10.65
N PHE A 539 -18.51 0.06 10.14
CA PHE A 539 -17.81 -0.65 9.06
C PHE A 539 -17.41 -2.08 9.45
N ARG A 540 -16.87 -2.27 10.66
CA ARG A 540 -16.50 -3.58 11.19
C ARG A 540 -17.72 -4.48 11.37
N MET A 541 -18.79 -3.94 11.97
CA MET A 541 -20.06 -4.64 12.12
C MET A 541 -20.64 -5.02 10.76
N ALA A 542 -20.53 -4.16 9.74
CA ALA A 542 -21.02 -4.47 8.40
C ALA A 542 -20.24 -5.62 7.76
N LYS A 543 -18.91 -5.63 7.92
CA LYS A 543 -18.06 -6.73 7.47
C LYS A 543 -18.36 -8.05 8.20
N ALA A 544 -18.71 -7.97 9.48
CA ALA A 544 -19.15 -9.09 10.31
C ALA A 544 -20.60 -9.53 10.03
N GLY A 545 -21.31 -8.83 9.14
CA GLY A 545 -22.72 -9.08 8.82
C GLY A 545 -23.69 -8.72 9.96
N LEU A 546 -23.26 -7.88 10.91
CA LEU A 546 -24.08 -7.45 12.06
C LEU A 546 -24.96 -6.23 11.74
N VAL A 547 -24.53 -5.39 10.79
CA VAL A 547 -25.30 -4.22 10.35
C VAL A 547 -25.29 -4.13 8.83
N ALA A 548 -26.33 -3.56 8.26
CA ALA A 548 -26.41 -3.24 6.84
C ALA A 548 -26.46 -1.72 6.67
N VAL A 549 -25.55 -1.20 5.86
CA VAL A 549 -25.62 0.17 5.34
C VAL A 549 -26.23 0.08 3.94
N PRO A 550 -27.44 0.64 3.70
CA PRO A 550 -28.08 0.56 2.40
C PRO A 550 -27.15 1.07 1.30
N ALA A 551 -26.94 0.27 0.25
CA ALA A 551 -26.20 0.69 -0.93
C ALA A 551 -26.95 1.87 -1.59
N GLY A 552 -26.19 2.85 -2.05
CA GLY A 552 -26.78 3.93 -2.87
C GLY A 552 -27.28 3.32 -4.16
N ASP A 553 -28.19 4.01 -4.83
CA ASP A 553 -28.60 3.77 -6.20
C ASP A 553 -27.38 3.67 -7.14
N GLY A 554 -26.89 2.44 -7.31
CA GLY A 554 -25.93 2.08 -8.34
C GLY A 554 -24.45 2.27 -7.98
N SER A 555 -23.91 1.40 -7.12
CA SER A 555 -22.59 0.78 -7.37
C SER A 555 -22.30 -0.31 -6.32
N SER A 556 -22.29 -1.57 -6.76
CA SER A 556 -21.71 -2.67 -6.01
C SER A 556 -20.18 -2.56 -6.08
N HIS A 557 -19.57 -1.83 -5.16
CA HIS A 557 -18.12 -1.84 -5.01
C HIS A 557 -17.74 -2.81 -3.90
N ARG A 558 -17.34 -4.02 -4.30
CA ARG A 558 -16.49 -4.88 -3.47
C ARG A 558 -15.26 -4.06 -3.10
N LEU A 559 -14.96 -4.00 -1.80
CA LEU A 559 -13.68 -3.57 -1.27
C LEU A 559 -12.58 -4.44 -1.91
N VAL A 560 -11.82 -3.86 -2.83
CA VAL A 560 -10.59 -4.47 -3.40
C VAL A 560 -9.39 -4.04 -2.58
#